data_AF-A0A1D8KCM8-F1
#
_entry.id   AF-A0A1D8KCM8-F1
#
_cell.length_a   1.000
_cell.length_b   1.000
_cell.length_c   1.000
_cell.angle_alpha   90.00
_cell.angle_beta   90.00
_cell.angle_gamma   90.00
#
_symmetry.space_group_name_H-M   'P 1'
#
loop_
_entity.id
_entity.type
_entity.pdbx_description
1 polymer ?
#
loop_
_entity_poly.entity_id
_entity_poly.type
_entity_poly.pdbx_seq_one_letter_code
_entity_poly.pdbx_strand_id
1 'polypeptide(L)'
;MSMSSASTDERHKIIISRYRRLGMARITGEGGNCLPPGRRSLDELHAPELNYPGKPWEDPSLRDDVTRTFNLRISEKMYYKIRELARHRDESMQTVALEHLEAGVKMEVSKMLRTRARREAAQRRREVAATAKQGQQAGRGRSKEG
;
A
#
# COMPACT_ATOMS: atom_id res chain seq x y z
N MET A 1 -43.25 42.96 -4.75
CA MET A 1 -41.80 42.93 -5.06
C MET A 1 -41.36 41.48 -5.02
N SER A 2 -41.34 40.79 -6.17
CA SER A 2 -40.90 39.40 -6.27
C SER A 2 -39.50 39.38 -6.87
N MET A 3 -38.53 38.88 -6.11
CA MET A 3 -37.18 38.66 -6.61
C MET A 3 -37.12 37.36 -7.41
N SER A 4 -36.63 37.49 -8.63
CA SER A 4 -36.54 36.45 -9.65
C SER A 4 -35.46 35.42 -9.33
N SER A 5 -35.85 34.15 -9.39
CA SER A 5 -34.99 32.97 -9.30
C SER A 5 -34.05 32.89 -10.50
N ALA A 6 -32.79 33.29 -10.32
CA ALA A 6 -31.74 33.03 -11.30
C ALA A 6 -31.47 31.51 -11.36
N SER A 7 -31.93 30.92 -12.45
CA SER A 7 -31.86 29.51 -12.79
C SER A 7 -30.41 29.00 -12.78
N THR A 8 -30.22 27.80 -12.21
CA THR A 8 -28.98 26.99 -12.17
C THR A 8 -28.30 26.80 -13.55
N ASP A 9 -29.02 27.13 -14.61
CA ASP A 9 -28.63 27.09 -16.01
C ASP A 9 -27.56 28.15 -16.37
N GLU A 10 -27.63 29.36 -15.80
CA GLU A 10 -26.66 30.44 -16.07
C GLU A 10 -25.24 30.09 -15.59
N ARG A 11 -25.14 29.42 -14.43
CA ARG A 11 -23.85 29.01 -13.85
C ARG A 11 -23.19 27.89 -14.65
N HIS A 12 -23.97 26.98 -15.25
CA HIS A 12 -23.45 25.94 -16.13
C HIS A 12 -22.89 26.50 -17.44
N LYS A 13 -23.53 27.53 -18.01
CA LYS A 13 -23.04 28.19 -19.23
C LYS A 13 -21.69 28.88 -19.03
N ILE A 14 -21.44 29.45 -17.85
CA ILE A 14 -20.14 30.07 -17.50
C ILE A 14 -19.04 29.01 -17.40
N ILE A 15 -19.33 27.84 -16.81
CA ILE A 15 -18.35 26.75 -16.69
C ILE A 15 -18.01 26.18 -18.07
N ILE A 16 -19.00 25.90 -18.91
CA ILE A 16 -18.80 25.34 -20.26
C ILE A 16 -18.03 26.32 -21.16
N SER A 17 -18.29 27.63 -21.04
CA SER A 17 -17.56 28.69 -21.76
C SER A 17 -16.06 28.71 -21.41
N ARG A 18 -15.70 28.43 -20.14
CA ARG A 18 -14.31 28.38 -19.69
C ARG A 18 -13.56 27.16 -20.22
N TYR A 19 -14.23 26.02 -20.35
CA TYR A 19 -13.64 24.80 -20.92
C TYR A 19 -13.37 24.89 -22.42
N ARG A 20 -14.21 25.62 -23.19
CA ARG A 20 -14.00 25.84 -24.63
C ARG A 20 -12.79 26.74 -24.93
N ARG A 21 -12.43 27.65 -24.03
CA ARG A 21 -11.25 28.54 -24.17
C ARG A 21 -9.91 27.85 -23.85
N LEU A 22 -9.94 26.69 -23.16
CA LEU A 22 -8.78 25.87 -22.82
C LEU A 22 -8.50 24.74 -23.84
N GLY A 23 -9.12 24.78 -25.03
CA GLY A 23 -8.84 23.81 -26.10
C GLY A 23 -9.34 22.39 -25.85
N MET A 24 -10.15 22.15 -24.82
CA MET A 24 -10.70 20.83 -24.48
C MET A 24 -12.05 20.60 -25.16
N ALA A 25 -12.07 20.62 -26.50
CA ALA A 25 -13.27 20.34 -27.29
C ALA A 25 -13.01 19.19 -28.27
N ARG A 26 -13.39 17.98 -27.85
CA ARG A 26 -14.01 16.88 -28.65
C ARG A 26 -13.72 15.54 -27.97
N ILE A 27 -14.71 15.00 -27.28
CA ILE A 27 -14.92 13.55 -27.24
C ILE A 27 -16.43 13.34 -27.48
N THR A 28 -16.85 13.58 -28.71
CA THR A 28 -18.05 12.95 -29.26
C THR A 28 -17.60 11.60 -29.82
N GLY A 29 -18.28 10.55 -29.40
CA GLY A 29 -17.87 9.17 -29.64
C GLY A 29 -17.77 8.81 -31.11
N GLU A 30 -16.81 7.94 -31.40
CA GLU A 30 -16.90 6.77 -32.26
C GLU A 30 -15.61 5.96 -32.09
N GLY A 31 -15.69 4.64 -32.29
CA GLY A 31 -14.70 3.67 -31.85
C GLY A 31 -13.24 4.00 -32.23
N GLY A 32 -12.38 4.00 -31.22
CA GLY A 32 -10.94 4.07 -31.38
C GLY A 32 -10.27 3.87 -30.04
N ASN A 33 -9.39 2.87 -29.95
CA ASN A 33 -8.53 2.64 -28.80
C ASN A 33 -7.84 3.94 -28.35
N CYS A 34 -8.32 4.55 -27.28
CA CYS A 34 -7.59 5.55 -26.51
C CYS A 34 -7.15 4.93 -25.18
N LEU A 35 -6.43 3.82 -25.27
CA LEU A 35 -5.46 3.51 -24.23
C LEU A 35 -4.39 4.61 -24.31
N PRO A 36 -4.12 5.37 -23.23
CA PRO A 36 -3.04 6.33 -23.25
C PRO A 36 -1.72 5.61 -23.59
N PRO A 37 -0.89 6.15 -24.50
CA PRO A 37 0.44 5.62 -24.74
C PRO A 37 1.27 5.92 -23.48
N GLY A 38 1.37 4.92 -22.62
CA GLY A 38 1.94 5.09 -21.29
C GLY A 38 1.32 4.11 -20.31
N ARG A 39 1.33 2.81 -20.63
CA ARG A 39 1.55 1.83 -19.57
C ARG A 39 2.94 2.15 -19.02
N ARG A 40 2.99 3.02 -18.00
CA ARG A 40 4.08 2.96 -17.04
C ARG A 40 4.10 1.51 -16.57
N SER A 41 5.21 0.83 -16.80
CA SER A 41 5.40 -0.51 -16.27
C SER A 41 5.12 -0.46 -14.77
N LEU A 42 4.71 -1.59 -14.20
CA LEU A 42 4.59 -1.69 -12.74
C LEU A 42 5.93 -1.34 -12.03
N ASP A 43 7.03 -1.34 -12.79
CA ASP A 43 8.38 -0.96 -12.39
C ASP A 43 8.59 0.56 -12.21
N GLU A 44 7.68 1.42 -12.68
CA GLU A 44 7.82 2.90 -12.56
C GLU A 44 7.19 3.48 -11.28
N LEU A 45 6.84 2.62 -10.33
CA LEU A 45 6.57 2.98 -8.93
C LEU A 45 7.73 2.60 -8.01
N HIS A 46 8.93 2.36 -8.56
CA HIS A 46 10.16 2.28 -7.80
C HIS A 46 10.40 3.63 -7.12
N ALA A 47 9.89 3.75 -5.89
CA ALA A 47 10.57 4.54 -4.87
C ALA A 47 12.07 4.16 -4.96
N PRO A 48 13.00 5.13 -4.86
CA PRO A 48 14.42 4.81 -4.92
C PRO A 48 14.65 3.62 -4.01
N GLU A 49 15.32 2.57 -4.50
CA GLU A 49 15.72 1.43 -3.67
C GLU A 49 16.70 1.96 -2.64
N LEU A 50 16.13 2.51 -1.56
CA LEU A 50 16.86 2.97 -0.42
C LEU A 50 17.43 1.70 0.19
N ASN A 51 18.75 1.54 0.04
CA ASN A 51 19.49 0.40 0.54
C ASN A 51 19.53 0.50 2.07
N TYR A 52 18.44 0.08 2.69
CA TYR A 52 18.28 0.10 4.12
C TYR A 52 19.00 -1.09 4.75
N PRO A 53 19.87 -0.88 5.76
CA PRO A 53 20.49 -1.98 6.50
C PRO A 53 19.47 -2.79 7.33
N GLY A 54 18.22 -2.34 7.39
CA GLY A 54 17.10 -2.96 8.12
C GLY A 54 15.82 -2.96 7.29
N LYS A 55 14.65 -3.08 7.95
CA LYS A 55 13.37 -2.97 7.24
C LYS A 55 13.16 -1.51 6.83
N PRO A 56 12.60 -1.25 5.63
CA PRO A 56 12.38 0.12 5.17
C PRO A 56 11.55 0.99 6.12
N TRP A 57 10.64 0.39 6.89
CA TRP A 57 9.79 1.09 7.86
C TRP A 57 10.42 1.27 9.26
N GLU A 58 11.65 0.80 9.47
CA GLU A 58 12.41 1.00 10.72
C GLU A 58 13.46 2.13 10.57
N ASP A 59 13.47 2.82 9.43
CA ASP A 59 14.38 3.93 9.19
C ASP A 59 14.12 5.09 10.17
N PRO A 60 15.12 5.53 10.95
CA PRO A 60 14.96 6.64 11.90
C PRO A 60 14.63 7.99 11.24
N SER A 61 14.84 8.10 9.92
CA SER A 61 14.44 9.29 9.15
C SER A 61 12.94 9.34 8.83
N LEU A 62 12.22 8.23 8.99
CA LEU A 62 10.77 8.20 8.86
C LEU A 62 10.14 8.91 10.06
N ARG A 63 9.31 9.90 9.75
CA ARG A 63 8.59 10.66 10.77
C ARG A 63 7.12 10.24 10.78
N ASP A 64 6.58 10.03 11.98
CA ASP A 64 5.17 9.68 12.17
C ASP A 64 4.21 10.84 11.88
N ASP A 65 4.70 12.08 11.88
CA ASP A 65 3.89 13.28 11.64
C ASP A 65 3.74 13.62 10.15
N VAL A 66 4.47 12.93 9.27
CA VAL A 66 4.38 13.14 7.82
C VAL A 66 3.35 12.18 7.22
N THR A 67 2.16 12.70 6.94
CA THR A 67 1.11 11.93 6.27
C THR A 67 1.33 11.89 4.77
N ARG A 68 1.31 10.69 4.18
CA ARG A 68 1.31 10.48 2.72
C ARG A 68 -0.09 10.12 2.25
N THR A 69 -0.55 10.77 1.19
CA THR A 69 -1.85 10.46 0.58
C THR A 69 -1.76 9.19 -0.24
N PHE A 70 -2.61 8.21 0.08
CA PHE A 70 -2.76 6.97 -0.69
C PHE A 70 -4.19 6.87 -1.22
N ASN A 71 -4.37 7.05 -2.53
CA ASN A 71 -5.70 7.03 -3.16
C ASN A 71 -6.19 5.58 -3.34
N LEU A 72 -7.07 5.14 -2.45
CA LEU A 72 -7.67 3.81 -2.48
C LEU A 72 -8.85 3.75 -3.48
N ARG A 73 -8.82 2.74 -4.35
CA ARG A 73 -10.00 2.35 -5.14
C ARG A 73 -10.72 1.21 -4.42
N ILE A 74 -11.93 1.48 -3.95
CA ILE A 74 -12.74 0.49 -3.24
C ILE A 74 -14.02 0.20 -4.02
N SER A 75 -14.59 -0.99 -3.82
CA SER A 75 -15.90 -1.31 -4.36
C SER A 75 -16.98 -0.44 -3.73
N GLU A 76 -18.04 -0.16 -4.48
CA GLU A 76 -19.19 0.61 -4.01
C GLU A 76 -19.82 0.00 -2.76
N LYS A 77 -19.96 -1.32 -2.71
CA LYS A 77 -20.47 -2.03 -1.53
C LYS A 77 -19.61 -1.77 -0.29
N MET A 78 -18.29 -1.68 -0.45
CA MET A 78 -17.39 -1.37 0.67
C MET A 78 -17.51 0.09 1.10
N TYR A 79 -17.63 1.01 0.14
CA TYR A 79 -17.86 2.42 0.43
C TYR A 79 -19.08 2.62 1.33
N TYR A 80 -20.22 2.00 1.00
CA TYR A 80 -21.43 2.10 1.83
C TYR A 80 -21.28 1.44 3.21
N LYS A 81 -20.56 0.32 3.32
CA LYS A 81 -20.25 -0.30 4.62
C LYS A 81 -19.43 0.64 5.51
N ILE A 82 -18.39 1.27 4.97
CA ILE A 82 -17.55 2.23 5.71
C ILE A 82 -18.39 3.45 6.10
N ARG A 83 -19.23 3.96 5.19
CA ARG A 83 -20.13 5.08 5.47
C ARG A 83 -21.07 4.75 6.63
N GLU A 84 -21.65 3.56 6.65
CA GLU A 84 -22.56 3.17 7.72
C GLU A 84 -21.83 3.04 9.07
N LEU A 85 -20.64 2.45 9.08
CA LEU A 85 -19.80 2.37 10.29
C LEU A 85 -19.43 3.75 10.82
N ALA A 86 -19.03 4.66 9.93
CA ALA A 86 -18.68 6.04 10.28
C ALA A 86 -19.85 6.78 10.93
N ARG A 87 -21.08 6.58 10.43
CA ARG A 87 -22.29 7.16 11.04
C ARG A 87 -22.61 6.60 12.42
N HIS A 88 -22.34 5.32 12.66
CA HIS A 88 -22.58 4.70 13.96
C HIS A 88 -21.54 5.10 15.02
N ARG A 89 -20.35 5.51 14.59
CA ARG A 89 -19.23 5.89 15.47
C ARG A 89 -19.07 7.40 15.64
N ASP A 90 -19.86 8.20 14.93
CA ASP A 90 -19.70 9.66 14.83
C ASP A 90 -18.28 10.10 14.39
N GLU A 91 -17.69 9.32 13.48
CA GLU A 91 -16.34 9.53 12.96
C GLU A 91 -16.33 9.82 11.45
N SER A 92 -15.21 10.33 10.93
CA SER A 92 -15.05 10.47 9.49
C SER A 92 -14.86 9.10 8.82
N MET A 93 -15.35 8.94 7.59
CA MET A 93 -15.12 7.73 6.80
C MET A 93 -13.63 7.42 6.62
N GLN A 94 -12.79 8.46 6.55
CA GLN A 94 -11.35 8.31 6.43
C GLN A 94 -10.73 7.76 7.72
N THR A 95 -11.16 8.24 8.89
CA THR A 95 -10.71 7.74 10.19
C THR A 95 -11.03 6.25 10.33
N VAL A 96 -12.29 5.86 10.08
CA VAL A 96 -12.72 4.46 10.15
C VAL A 96 -11.93 3.58 9.18
N ALA A 97 -11.72 4.04 7.95
CA ALA A 97 -10.96 3.30 6.95
C ALA A 97 -9.48 3.14 7.35
N LEU A 98 -8.85 4.21 7.86
CA LEU A 98 -7.46 4.19 8.31
C LEU A 98 -7.26 3.25 9.49
N GLU A 99 -8.12 3.31 10.51
CA GLU A 99 -8.02 2.44 11.69
C GLU A 99 -8.00 0.95 11.31
N HIS A 100 -8.93 0.53 10.45
CA HIS A 100 -9.02 -0.86 10.00
C HIS A 100 -7.85 -1.24 9.09
N LEU A 101 -7.41 -0.33 8.21
CA LEU A 101 -6.27 -0.57 7.33
C LEU A 101 -4.98 -0.73 8.14
N GLU A 102 -4.73 0.15 9.11
CA GLU A 102 -3.57 0.08 10.00
C GLU A 102 -3.55 -1.22 10.79
N ALA A 103 -4.68 -1.61 11.38
CA ALA A 103 -4.80 -2.87 12.12
C ALA A 103 -4.48 -4.07 11.21
N GLY A 104 -5.01 -4.08 9.99
CA GLY A 104 -4.75 -5.12 8.99
C GLY A 104 -3.27 -5.20 8.59
N VAL A 105 -2.63 -4.05 8.32
CA VAL A 105 -1.22 -3.97 7.94
C VAL A 105 -0.31 -4.43 9.08
N LYS A 106 -0.52 -3.92 10.31
CA LYS A 106 0.24 -4.32 11.51
C LYS A 106 0.18 -5.83 11.73
N MET A 107 -1.00 -6.43 11.57
CA MET A 107 -1.19 -7.87 11.70
C MET A 107 -0.43 -8.66 10.62
N GLU A 108 -0.54 -8.29 9.35
CA GLU A 108 0.09 -9.04 8.25
C GLU A 108 1.62 -8.90 8.28
N VAL A 109 2.14 -7.70 8.58
CA VAL A 109 3.58 -7.50 8.81
C VAL A 109 4.05 -8.39 9.95
N SER A 110 3.37 -8.37 11.10
CA SER A 110 3.74 -9.22 12.26
C SER A 110 3.75 -10.71 11.91
N LYS A 111 2.77 -11.18 11.13
CA LYS A 111 2.69 -12.56 10.66
C LYS A 111 3.84 -12.92 9.72
N MET A 112 4.17 -12.04 8.77
CA MET A 112 5.32 -12.20 7.89
C MET A 112 6.63 -12.29 8.69
N LEU A 113 6.84 -11.39 9.65
CA LEU A 113 8.05 -11.37 10.49
C LEU A 113 8.19 -12.65 11.32
N ARG A 114 7.11 -13.10 11.97
CA ARG A 114 7.10 -14.36 12.73
C ARG A 114 7.43 -15.57 11.86
N THR A 115 6.87 -15.61 10.65
CA THR A 115 7.11 -16.71 9.71
C THR A 115 8.58 -16.75 9.30
N ARG A 116 9.17 -15.60 8.99
CA ARG A 116 10.59 -15.49 8.64
C ARG A 116 11.50 -15.89 9.80
N ALA A 117 11.26 -15.37 11.01
CA ALA A 117 12.05 -15.69 12.20
C ALA A 117 12.05 -17.21 12.50
N ARG A 118 10.91 -17.88 12.34
CA ARG A 118 10.81 -19.34 12.52
C ARG A 118 11.68 -20.11 11.52
N ARG A 119 11.73 -19.68 10.27
CA ARG A 119 12.57 -20.30 9.23
C ARG A 119 14.06 -20.14 9.54
N GLU A 120 14.46 -18.92 9.90
CA GLU A 120 15.85 -18.61 10.28
C GLU A 120 16.29 -19.40 11.52
N ALA A 121 15.44 -19.52 12.54
CA ALA A 121 15.72 -20.34 13.71
C ALA A 121 15.85 -21.83 13.38
N ALA A 122 15.00 -22.36 12.50
CA ALA A 122 15.08 -23.74 12.04
C ALA A 122 16.37 -24.02 11.26
N GLN A 123 16.79 -23.07 10.42
CA GLN A 123 18.04 -23.16 9.68
C GLN A 123 19.25 -23.17 10.62
N ARG A 124 19.33 -22.22 11.57
CA ARG A 124 20.42 -22.17 12.56
C ARG A 124 20.51 -23.45 13.38
N ARG A 125 19.38 -24.03 13.79
CA ARG A 125 19.36 -25.33 14.49
C ARG A 125 19.93 -26.46 13.64
N ARG A 126 19.67 -26.47 12.33
CA ARG A 126 20.25 -27.46 11.40
C ARG A 126 21.74 -27.27 11.24
N GLU A 127 22.22 -26.04 11.13
CA GLU A 127 23.64 -25.70 11.03
C GLU A 127 24.40 -26.12 12.30
N VAL A 128 23.88 -25.79 13.48
CA VAL A 128 24.48 -26.22 14.77
C VAL A 128 24.48 -27.75 14.90
N ALA A 129 23.42 -28.43 14.48
CA ALA A 129 23.39 -29.89 14.48
C ALA A 129 24.38 -30.50 13.48
N ALA A 130 24.62 -29.85 12.34
CA ALA A 130 25.59 -30.28 11.34
C ALA A 130 27.04 -30.13 11.85
N THR A 131 27.38 -28.99 12.48
CA THR A 131 28.71 -28.76 13.04
C THR A 131 29.00 -29.68 14.23
N ALA A 132 28.00 -29.96 15.08
CA ALA A 132 28.14 -30.92 16.18
C ALA A 132 28.45 -32.36 15.71
N LYS A 133 27.84 -32.80 14.60
CA LYS A 133 28.11 -34.12 14.00
C LYS A 133 29.52 -34.22 13.41
N GLN A 134 30.04 -33.16 12.80
CA GLN A 134 31.41 -33.11 12.28
C GLN A 134 32.46 -33.20 13.40
N GLY A 135 32.24 -32.53 14.52
CA GLY A 135 33.12 -32.61 15.69
C GLY A 135 33.21 -34.01 16.31
N GLN A 136 32.09 -34.75 16.37
CA GLN A 136 32.08 -36.12 16.89
C GLN A 136 32.79 -37.14 15.97
N GLN A 137 32.76 -36.94 14.64
CA GLN A 137 33.50 -37.81 13.71
C GLN A 137 35.01 -37.59 13.78
N ALA A 138 35.47 -36.34 13.98
CA ALA A 138 36.90 -36.03 14.12
C ALA A 138 37.52 -36.60 15.41
N GLY A 139 36.77 -36.63 16.52
CA GLY A 139 37.27 -37.17 17.80
C GLY A 139 37.36 -38.70 17.88
N ARG A 140 36.55 -39.42 17.10
CA ARG A 140 36.46 -40.90 17.17
C ARG A 140 37.57 -41.63 16.40
N GLY A 141 38.36 -40.90 15.60
CA GLY A 141 39.45 -41.46 14.78
C GLY A 141 40.83 -41.53 15.46
N ARG A 142 40.99 -41.01 16.68
CA ARG A 142 42.33 -40.83 17.31
C ARG A 142 42.69 -41.86 18.40
N SER A 143 41.87 -42.88 18.65
CA SER A 143 42.08 -43.85 19.75
C SER A 143 42.44 -45.27 19.30
N LYS A 144 43.11 -45.43 18.15
CA LYS A 144 43.62 -46.73 17.68
C LYS A 144 45.11 -46.71 17.34
N GLU A 145 45.94 -46.14 18.21
CA GLU A 145 47.39 -46.41 18.23
C GLU A 145 47.83 -46.42 19.70
N GLY A 146 47.99 -47.62 20.25
CA GLY A 146 48.39 -47.89 21.63
C GLY A 146 48.51 -49.38 21.84
#